data_AF-A0A9P5C7J8-F1
#
_entry.id   AF-A0A9P5C7J8-F1
#
_cell.length_a   1.000
_cell.length_b   1.000
_cell.length_c   1.000
_cell.angle_alpha   90.00
_cell.angle_beta   90.00
_cell.angle_gamma   90.00
#
_symmetry.space_group_name_H-M   'P 1'
#
loop_
_entity.id
_entity.type
_entity.pdbx_description
1 polymer ?
#
loop_
_entity_poly.entity_id
_entity_poly.type
_entity_poly.pdbx_seq_one_letter_code
_entity_poly.pdbx_strand_id
1 'polypeptide(L)'
;MDRMDWKPTICHLSVEMDTDTDLSLDENMLPSNDGHIADESAVDFRNNRENPAITGRQFKVVTYMVWPDSLGLFDRCHLEVQEFWTTLLRKTSLPPNITIDHEKIIAAFTAIDCIILGTPNELWKLRLAYVRLARISSLLLSIIASGRRKGRVPRGVGKGNASILIDLYMKAQNEQTSTELRVQIQKRLRIARRWADLIGGSIFLAVVYSNKAEIAM
;
A
#
# COMPACT_ATOMS: atom_id res chain seq x y z
N MET A 1 5.52 -27.21 -32.11
CA MET A 1 4.44 -26.31 -32.55
C MET A 1 3.64 -25.99 -31.29
N ASP A 2 3.67 -24.82 -30.68
CA ASP A 2 4.21 -23.51 -31.06
C ASP A 2 4.68 -22.75 -29.81
N ARG A 3 5.81 -22.06 -29.94
CA ARG A 3 6.24 -20.98 -29.04
C ARG A 3 5.35 -19.77 -29.34
N MET A 4 4.57 -19.31 -28.38
CA MET A 4 4.07 -17.94 -28.42
C MET A 4 5.11 -17.03 -27.77
N ASP A 5 5.93 -16.41 -28.61
CA ASP A 5 6.77 -15.27 -28.26
C ASP A 5 5.88 -14.08 -27.94
N TRP A 6 5.79 -13.71 -26.66
CA TRP A 6 5.18 -12.47 -26.24
C TRP A 6 6.22 -11.34 -26.34
N LYS A 7 6.10 -10.49 -27.36
CA LYS A 7 6.82 -9.20 -27.43
C LYS A 7 5.94 -8.10 -26.82
N PRO A 8 6.47 -7.23 -25.94
CA PRO A 8 5.72 -6.08 -25.47
C PRO A 8 5.78 -4.95 -26.51
N THR A 9 4.60 -4.55 -26.98
CA THR A 9 4.40 -3.35 -27.81
C THR A 9 4.62 -2.10 -26.95
N ILE A 10 5.58 -1.28 -27.33
CA ILE A 10 5.82 0.05 -26.74
C ILE A 10 4.74 0.99 -27.28
N CYS A 11 3.84 1.44 -26.40
CA CYS A 11 2.88 2.49 -26.73
C CYS A 11 3.53 3.86 -26.49
N HIS A 12 3.98 4.51 -27.57
CA HIS A 12 4.15 5.96 -27.61
C HIS A 12 2.78 6.61 -27.77
N LEU A 13 2.38 7.47 -26.84
CA LEU A 13 1.38 8.49 -27.13
C LEU A 13 1.64 9.74 -26.28
N SER A 14 2.00 10.81 -26.97
CA SER A 14 2.02 12.17 -26.48
C SER A 14 0.59 12.64 -26.17
N VAL A 15 0.40 13.26 -25.02
CA VAL A 15 -0.78 14.09 -24.75
C VAL A 15 -0.27 15.38 -24.08
N GLU A 16 -0.32 16.46 -24.85
CA GLU A 16 -0.31 17.83 -24.35
C GLU A 16 -1.63 18.06 -23.61
N MET A 17 -1.58 18.62 -22.41
CA MET A 17 -2.76 19.22 -21.78
C MET A 17 -2.35 20.29 -20.76
N ASP A 18 -2.63 21.52 -21.18
CA ASP A 18 -2.77 22.79 -20.48
C ASP A 18 -2.64 22.80 -18.95
N THR A 19 -1.65 23.56 -18.49
CA THR A 19 -1.57 24.12 -17.15
C THR A 19 -2.45 25.35 -17.07
N ASP A 20 -3.43 25.34 -16.17
CA ASP A 20 -3.86 26.52 -15.42
C ASP A 20 -4.89 26.10 -14.37
N THR A 21 -4.53 26.21 -13.09
CA THR A 21 -5.37 26.77 -12.01
C THR A 21 -4.52 26.79 -10.74
N ASP A 22 -4.06 27.99 -10.40
CA ASP A 22 -3.49 28.38 -9.12
C ASP A 22 -4.44 28.08 -7.95
N LEU A 23 -3.93 27.44 -6.90
CA LEU A 23 -4.45 27.58 -5.54
C LEU A 23 -3.27 27.81 -4.59
N SER A 24 -2.96 29.09 -4.39
CA SER A 24 -2.13 29.57 -3.30
C SER A 24 -2.75 29.22 -1.95
N LEU A 25 -1.98 28.55 -1.09
CA LEU A 25 -2.26 28.48 0.34
C LEU A 25 -1.07 29.11 1.04
N ASP A 26 -1.32 30.31 1.54
CA ASP A 26 -0.40 31.15 2.30
C ASP A 26 0.02 30.44 3.60
N GLU A 27 1.32 30.45 3.85
CA GLU A 27 1.95 30.03 5.09
C GLU A 27 1.75 31.10 6.18
N ASN A 28 1.90 30.67 7.44
CA ASN A 28 2.12 31.48 8.65
C ASN A 28 0.88 31.92 9.43
N MET A 29 0.57 31.17 10.50
CA MET A 29 0.45 31.76 11.84
C MET A 29 0.69 30.67 12.91
N LEU A 30 1.91 30.66 13.46
CA LEU A 30 2.25 30.04 14.75
C LEU A 30 1.74 30.94 15.88
N PRO A 31 1.25 30.40 17.02
CA PRO A 31 1.21 31.15 18.26
C PRO A 31 2.48 30.94 19.08
N SER A 32 3.05 32.06 19.51
CA SER A 32 4.19 32.20 20.42
C SER A 32 3.98 31.51 21.77
N ASN A 33 5.10 31.03 22.29
CA ASN A 33 5.28 30.44 23.60
C ASN A 33 5.68 31.55 24.59
N ASP A 34 4.92 31.75 25.66
CA ASP A 34 5.39 32.40 26.88
C ASP A 34 4.66 31.79 28.08
N GLY A 35 5.45 31.33 29.05
CA GLY A 35 4.99 30.49 30.15
C GLY A 35 4.47 31.26 31.35
N HIS A 36 3.77 30.53 32.23
CA HIS A 36 3.84 30.73 33.67
C HIS A 36 3.61 29.41 34.40
N ILE A 37 4.48 29.17 35.38
CA ILE A 37 4.53 28.02 36.29
C ILE A 37 3.53 28.23 37.43
N ALA A 38 2.75 27.20 37.76
CA ALA A 38 2.37 26.90 39.14
C ALA A 38 2.20 25.38 39.31
N ASP A 39 2.80 24.90 40.39
CA ASP A 39 2.95 23.54 40.88
C ASP A 39 1.75 23.18 41.80
N GLU A 40 1.23 21.95 41.73
CA GLU A 40 0.87 21.14 42.91
C GLU A 40 0.20 19.78 42.56
N SER A 41 0.92 18.72 42.95
CA SER A 41 0.45 17.45 43.54
C SER A 41 -0.55 16.51 42.83
N ALA A 42 0.03 15.39 42.37
CA ALA A 42 -0.24 13.99 42.73
C ALA A 42 -1.63 13.31 42.53
N VAL A 43 -1.53 12.05 42.03
CA VAL A 43 -2.55 10.96 41.96
C VAL A 43 -3.57 11.17 40.81
N ASP A 44 -3.78 10.28 39.83
CA ASP A 44 -3.93 8.83 39.88
C ASP A 44 -3.63 8.15 38.52
N PHE A 45 -3.12 6.92 38.58
CA PHE A 45 -2.81 6.05 37.43
C PHE A 45 -4.04 5.18 37.13
N ARG A 46 -4.95 5.57 36.22
CA ARG A 46 -6.01 4.67 35.77
C ARG A 46 -6.59 5.01 34.38
N ASN A 47 -6.29 4.11 33.44
CA ASN A 47 -7.08 3.72 32.26
C ASN A 47 -8.31 4.56 31.92
N ASN A 48 -8.17 5.48 30.96
CA ASN A 48 -9.28 5.91 30.11
C ASN A 48 -8.79 5.95 28.66
N ARG A 49 -8.91 4.80 27.97
CA ARG A 49 -8.80 4.72 26.52
C ARG A 49 -10.14 5.19 25.96
N GLU A 50 -10.40 6.49 26.07
CA GLU A 50 -11.54 7.12 25.43
C GLU A 50 -11.37 6.95 23.91
N ASN A 51 -12.33 6.23 23.33
CA ASN A 51 -12.46 6.08 21.90
C ASN A 51 -12.76 7.49 21.36
N PRO A 52 -11.87 8.14 20.58
CA PRO A 52 -12.13 9.50 20.16
C PRO A 52 -13.37 9.47 19.25
N ALA A 53 -14.46 10.06 19.75
CA ALA A 53 -15.68 10.22 18.99
C ALA A 53 -15.33 10.86 17.64
N ILE A 54 -15.65 10.17 16.55
CA ILE A 54 -15.41 10.61 15.19
C ILE A 54 -16.08 11.98 15.04
N THR A 55 -15.28 13.04 14.98
CA THR A 55 -15.78 14.41 14.88
C THR A 55 -16.56 14.59 13.57
N GLY A 56 -17.57 15.47 13.54
CA GLY A 56 -18.46 15.63 12.38
C GLY A 56 -17.75 15.90 11.03
N ARG A 57 -16.53 16.47 11.05
CA ARG A 57 -15.68 16.58 9.85
C ARG A 57 -15.16 15.24 9.35
N GLN A 58 -14.71 14.35 10.25
CA GLN A 58 -14.22 13.03 9.88
C GLN A 58 -15.35 12.17 9.31
N PHE A 59 -16.57 12.28 9.86
CA PHE A 59 -17.74 11.57 9.35
C PHE A 59 -18.07 11.95 7.90
N LYS A 60 -18.00 13.25 7.56
CA LYS A 60 -18.25 13.77 6.21
C LYS A 60 -17.23 13.29 5.18
N VAL A 61 -15.95 13.19 5.58
CA VAL A 61 -14.88 12.67 4.71
C VAL A 61 -15.08 11.18 4.42
N VAL A 62 -15.42 10.38 5.44
CA VAL A 62 -15.65 8.94 5.27
C VAL A 62 -16.88 8.65 4.41
N THR A 63 -17.99 9.38 4.60
CA THR A 63 -19.18 9.22 3.73
C THR A 63 -18.91 9.61 2.28
N TYR A 64 -18.02 10.58 2.04
CA TYR A 64 -17.64 10.98 0.68
C TYR A 64 -16.79 9.91 -0.04
N MET A 65 -16.10 9.06 0.70
CA MET A 65 -15.24 8.00 0.17
C MET A 65 -16.01 6.72 -0.15
N VAL A 66 -17.23 6.53 0.34
CA VAL A 66 -18.01 5.30 0.17
C VAL A 66 -19.07 5.46 -0.92
N TRP A 67 -19.28 4.42 -1.73
CA TRP A 67 -20.39 4.38 -2.69
C TRP A 67 -21.75 4.38 -1.98
N PRO A 68 -22.71 5.24 -2.41
CA PRO A 68 -24.04 5.29 -1.81
C PRO A 68 -24.82 3.96 -1.84
N ASP A 69 -24.70 3.18 -2.94
CA ASP A 69 -25.29 1.83 -3.08
C ASP A 69 -24.25 0.72 -2.79
N SER A 70 -23.54 0.84 -1.66
CA SER A 70 -22.50 -0.13 -1.29
C SER A 70 -23.04 -1.55 -1.05
N LEU A 71 -24.27 -1.68 -0.53
CA LEU A 71 -24.92 -2.97 -0.29
C LEU A 71 -25.35 -3.65 -1.58
N GLY A 72 -26.00 -2.94 -2.50
CA GLY A 72 -26.37 -3.51 -3.80
C GLY A 72 -25.14 -3.87 -4.62
N LEU A 73 -24.06 -3.09 -4.49
CA LEU A 73 -22.80 -3.38 -5.15
C LEU A 73 -22.13 -4.65 -4.59
N PHE A 74 -22.14 -4.83 -3.27
CA PHE A 74 -21.67 -6.06 -2.63
C PHE A 74 -22.41 -7.30 -3.14
N ASP A 75 -23.74 -7.26 -3.17
CA ASP A 75 -24.56 -8.39 -3.60
C ASP A 75 -24.20 -8.84 -5.03
N ARG A 76 -23.96 -7.87 -5.92
CA ARG A 76 -23.57 -8.12 -7.32
C ARG A 76 -22.15 -8.67 -7.50
N CYS A 77 -21.19 -8.27 -6.68
CA CYS A 77 -19.77 -8.53 -6.95
C CYS A 77 -19.08 -9.48 -5.96
N HIS A 78 -19.74 -9.91 -4.88
CA HIS A 78 -19.08 -10.62 -3.79
C HIS A 78 -18.36 -11.91 -4.24
N LEU A 79 -18.97 -12.69 -5.15
CA LEU A 79 -18.37 -13.92 -5.69
C LEU A 79 -17.12 -13.61 -6.52
N GLU A 80 -17.18 -12.63 -7.40
CA GLU A 80 -16.04 -12.23 -8.24
C GLU A 80 -14.87 -11.72 -7.37
N VAL A 81 -15.18 -10.93 -6.34
CA VAL A 81 -14.19 -10.43 -5.39
C VAL A 81 -13.50 -11.57 -4.65
N GLN A 82 -14.28 -12.56 -4.21
CA GLN A 82 -13.75 -13.74 -3.53
C GLN A 82 -12.89 -14.59 -4.47
N GLU A 83 -13.34 -14.84 -5.70
CA GLU A 83 -12.59 -15.62 -6.69
C GLU A 83 -11.27 -14.93 -7.09
N PHE A 84 -11.32 -13.63 -7.34
CA PHE A 84 -10.13 -12.84 -7.63
C PHE A 84 -9.16 -12.87 -6.45
N TRP A 85 -9.66 -12.62 -5.23
CA TRP A 85 -8.82 -12.59 -4.04
C TRP A 85 -8.14 -13.94 -3.79
N THR A 86 -8.87 -15.05 -3.90
CA THR A 86 -8.31 -16.39 -3.74
C THR A 86 -7.28 -16.72 -4.82
N THR A 87 -7.53 -16.32 -6.07
CA THR A 87 -6.57 -16.46 -7.18
C THR A 87 -5.30 -15.65 -6.92
N LEU A 88 -5.43 -14.41 -6.48
CA LEU A 88 -4.30 -13.54 -6.13
C LEU A 88 -3.49 -14.14 -4.98
N LEU A 89 -4.15 -14.64 -3.93
CA LEU A 89 -3.48 -15.31 -2.81
C LEU A 89 -2.69 -16.53 -3.27
N ARG A 90 -3.26 -17.36 -4.15
CA ARG A 90 -2.60 -18.54 -4.69
C ARG A 90 -1.33 -18.19 -5.46
N LYS A 91 -1.41 -17.21 -6.36
CA LYS A 91 -0.27 -16.76 -7.19
C LYS A 91 0.87 -16.15 -6.37
N THR A 92 0.55 -15.58 -5.22
CA THR A 92 1.48 -14.80 -4.41
C THR A 92 1.78 -15.46 -3.06
N SER A 93 1.47 -16.75 -2.91
CA SER A 93 1.68 -17.48 -1.67
C SER A 93 3.17 -17.70 -1.42
N LEU A 94 3.63 -17.28 -0.23
CA LEU A 94 5.02 -17.45 0.19
C LEU A 94 5.08 -18.35 1.44
N PRO A 95 5.91 -19.41 1.43
CA PRO A 95 6.12 -20.22 2.61
C PRO A 95 6.86 -19.41 3.69
N PRO A 96 6.56 -19.64 4.98
CA PRO A 96 7.11 -18.84 6.08
C PRO A 96 8.64 -19.00 6.27
N ASN A 97 9.22 -20.08 5.74
CA ASN A 97 10.65 -20.38 5.83
C ASN A 97 11.40 -20.12 4.50
N ILE A 98 10.83 -19.30 3.63
CA ILE A 98 11.44 -18.98 2.34
C ILE A 98 12.79 -18.27 2.52
N THR A 99 13.77 -18.66 1.70
CA THR A 99 15.05 -17.95 1.60
C THR A 99 14.85 -16.62 0.86
N ILE A 100 15.63 -15.61 1.24
CA ILE A 100 15.44 -14.23 0.76
C ILE A 100 15.62 -14.12 -0.77
N ASP A 101 16.44 -14.96 -1.39
CA ASP A 101 16.68 -14.95 -2.84
C ASP A 101 15.80 -15.91 -3.64
N HIS A 102 14.71 -16.41 -3.06
CA HIS A 102 13.90 -17.41 -3.71
C HIS A 102 13.05 -16.80 -4.84
N GLU A 103 13.05 -17.45 -6.00
CA GLU A 103 12.26 -17.12 -7.20
C GLU A 103 10.77 -16.86 -6.92
N LYS A 104 10.18 -17.51 -5.91
CA LYS A 104 8.78 -17.29 -5.52
C LYS A 104 8.50 -15.86 -5.03
N ILE A 105 9.49 -15.20 -4.43
CA ILE A 105 9.38 -13.79 -4.01
C ILE A 105 9.30 -12.91 -5.26
N ILE A 106 10.15 -13.16 -6.25
CA ILE A 106 10.13 -12.46 -7.54
C ILE A 106 8.77 -12.67 -8.22
N ALA A 107 8.35 -13.93 -8.38
CA ALA A 107 7.06 -14.26 -9.00
C ALA A 107 5.86 -13.61 -8.29
N ALA A 108 5.90 -13.51 -6.96
CA ALA A 108 4.84 -12.85 -6.20
C ALA A 108 4.79 -11.34 -6.44
N PHE A 109 5.93 -10.65 -6.49
CA PHE A 109 5.98 -9.22 -6.83
C PHE A 109 5.54 -8.98 -8.28
N THR A 110 6.05 -9.77 -9.23
CA THR A 110 5.65 -9.66 -10.64
C THR A 110 4.14 -9.85 -10.81
N ALA A 111 3.54 -10.86 -10.16
CA ALA A 111 2.10 -11.10 -10.25
C ALA A 111 1.26 -9.93 -9.70
N ILE A 112 1.76 -9.23 -8.67
CA ILE A 112 1.14 -8.03 -8.12
C ILE A 112 1.30 -6.84 -9.08
N ASP A 113 2.50 -6.63 -9.61
CA ASP A 113 2.76 -5.50 -10.50
C ASP A 113 2.01 -5.61 -11.82
N CYS A 114 1.77 -6.82 -12.34
CA CYS A 114 0.90 -7.00 -13.50
C CYS A 114 -0.50 -6.38 -13.29
N ILE A 115 -0.96 -6.32 -12.04
CA ILE A 115 -2.25 -5.70 -11.69
C ILE A 115 -2.08 -4.20 -11.42
N ILE A 116 -1.01 -3.80 -10.72
CA ILE A 116 -0.78 -2.39 -10.34
C ILE A 116 -0.40 -1.52 -11.55
N LEU A 117 0.40 -2.06 -12.48
CA LEU A 117 0.92 -1.34 -13.64
C LEU A 117 0.12 -1.62 -14.91
N GLY A 118 -0.71 -2.67 -14.90
CA GLY A 118 -1.64 -2.93 -15.98
C GLY A 118 -2.74 -1.86 -16.02
N THR A 119 -3.44 -1.77 -17.15
CA THR A 119 -4.63 -0.92 -17.26
C THR A 119 -5.70 -1.44 -16.29
N PRO A 120 -6.09 -0.66 -15.27
CA PRO A 120 -7.02 -1.15 -14.27
C PRO A 120 -8.42 -1.18 -14.88
N ASN A 121 -8.92 -2.38 -15.20
CA ASN A 121 -10.31 -2.54 -15.62
C ASN A 121 -11.27 -2.22 -14.46
N GLU A 122 -10.87 -2.54 -13.22
CA GLU A 122 -11.67 -2.32 -12.01
C GLU A 122 -10.78 -1.90 -10.83
N LEU A 123 -11.11 -0.78 -10.18
CA LEU A 123 -10.31 -0.22 -9.08
C LEU A 123 -10.22 -1.16 -7.86
N TRP A 124 -11.26 -1.95 -7.59
CA TRP A 124 -11.22 -2.88 -6.46
C TRP A 124 -10.14 -3.97 -6.64
N LYS A 125 -9.86 -4.40 -7.87
CA LYS A 125 -8.75 -5.32 -8.18
C LYS A 125 -7.40 -4.68 -7.87
N LEU A 126 -7.22 -3.40 -8.24
CA LEU A 126 -6.03 -2.61 -7.93
C LEU A 126 -5.83 -2.46 -6.41
N ARG A 127 -6.88 -2.11 -5.68
CA ARG A 127 -6.85 -1.98 -4.21
C ARG A 127 -6.46 -3.29 -3.54
N LEU A 128 -7.04 -4.41 -3.97
CA LEU A 128 -6.68 -5.72 -3.44
C LEU A 128 -5.23 -6.10 -3.75
N ALA A 129 -4.70 -5.74 -4.93
CA ALA A 129 -3.28 -5.91 -5.24
C ALA A 129 -2.39 -5.11 -4.27
N TYR A 130 -2.74 -3.86 -3.97
CA TYR A 130 -2.07 -3.06 -2.95
C TYR A 130 -2.14 -3.66 -1.54
N VAL A 131 -3.30 -4.16 -1.12
CA VAL A 131 -3.44 -4.88 0.16
C VAL A 131 -2.53 -6.11 0.19
N ARG A 132 -2.48 -6.86 -0.91
CA ARG A 132 -1.62 -8.04 -0.99
C ARG A 132 -0.14 -7.65 -0.94
N LEU A 133 0.25 -6.58 -1.62
CA LEU A 133 1.60 -6.03 -1.58
C LEU A 133 2.02 -5.67 -0.15
N ALA A 134 1.15 -5.00 0.61
CA ALA A 134 1.40 -4.67 2.01
C ALA A 134 1.62 -5.93 2.86
N ARG A 135 0.76 -6.94 2.71
CA ARG A 135 0.87 -8.20 3.47
C ARG A 135 2.16 -8.96 3.18
N ILE A 136 2.55 -9.05 1.90
CA ILE A 136 3.80 -9.72 1.50
C ILE A 136 5.01 -8.93 2.02
N SER A 137 4.98 -7.61 1.89
CA SER A 137 6.05 -6.74 2.40
C SER A 137 6.26 -6.91 3.90
N SER A 138 5.18 -6.96 4.69
CA SER A 138 5.25 -7.19 6.13
C SER A 138 5.79 -8.58 6.48
N LEU A 139 5.36 -9.62 5.74
CA LEU A 139 5.89 -10.97 5.90
C LEU A 139 7.40 -11.02 5.61
N LEU A 140 7.84 -10.43 4.50
CA LEU A 140 9.24 -10.39 4.12
C LEU A 140 10.08 -9.60 5.12
N LEU A 141 9.59 -8.47 5.63
CA LEU A 141 10.27 -7.72 6.70
C LEU A 141 10.44 -8.57 7.96
N SER A 142 9.44 -9.37 8.33
CA SER A 142 9.52 -10.31 9.46
C SER A 142 10.57 -11.40 9.21
N ILE A 143 10.61 -11.96 8.00
CA ILE A 143 11.61 -12.96 7.59
C ILE A 143 13.02 -12.36 7.62
N ILE A 144 13.23 -11.17 7.07
CA ILE A 144 14.52 -10.45 7.08
C ILE A 144 14.96 -10.18 8.53
N ALA A 145 14.06 -9.67 9.37
CA ALA A 145 14.35 -9.40 10.78
C ALA A 145 14.71 -10.68 11.55
N SER A 146 13.99 -11.78 11.29
CA SER A 146 14.29 -13.11 11.85
C SER A 146 15.65 -13.62 11.38
N GLY A 147 15.94 -13.50 10.08
CA GLY A 147 17.21 -13.88 9.47
C GLY A 147 18.40 -13.12 10.07
N ARG A 148 18.25 -11.81 10.34
CA ARG A 148 19.27 -11.00 11.02
C ARG A 148 19.51 -11.45 12.46
N ARG A 149 18.46 -11.73 13.22
CA ARG A 149 18.59 -12.22 14.60
C ARG A 149 19.34 -13.56 14.64
N LYS A 150 19.19 -14.39 13.61
CA LYS A 150 19.85 -15.69 13.46
C LYS A 150 21.22 -15.62 12.76
N GLY A 151 21.73 -14.43 12.43
CA GLY A 151 23.01 -14.26 11.73
C GLY A 151 23.01 -14.71 10.25
N ARG A 152 21.85 -15.04 9.68
CA ARG A 152 21.72 -15.53 8.28
C ARG A 152 21.69 -14.40 7.24
N VAL A 153 21.44 -13.18 7.70
CA VAL A 153 21.40 -11.98 6.85
C VAL A 153 22.49 -11.04 7.32
N PRO A 154 23.50 -10.74 6.48
CA PRO A 154 24.58 -9.84 6.84
C PRO A 154 24.06 -8.46 7.27
N ARG A 155 24.69 -7.88 8.30
CA ARG A 155 24.53 -6.47 8.63
C ARG A 155 25.55 -5.68 7.81
N GLY A 156 25.06 -4.78 6.96
CA GLY A 156 25.90 -3.84 6.22
C GLY A 156 25.47 -2.42 6.53
N VAL A 157 26.43 -1.49 6.53
CA VAL A 157 26.15 -0.05 6.64
C VAL A 157 25.18 0.34 5.52
N GLY A 158 24.12 1.09 5.85
CA GLY A 158 23.08 1.51 4.90
C GLY A 158 22.07 0.44 4.47
N LYS A 159 22.29 -0.84 4.81
CA LYS A 159 21.34 -1.93 4.53
C LYS A 159 20.42 -2.12 5.73
N GLY A 160 19.33 -1.36 5.80
CA GLY A 160 18.21 -1.63 6.74
C GLY A 160 17.31 -2.77 6.26
N ASN A 161 16.38 -3.25 7.11
CA ASN A 161 15.40 -4.26 6.68
C ASN A 161 14.55 -3.76 5.50
N ALA A 162 14.15 -2.48 5.56
CA ALA A 162 13.40 -1.82 4.49
C ALA A 162 14.23 -1.69 3.21
N SER A 163 15.53 -1.37 3.31
CA SER A 163 16.42 -1.33 2.14
C SER A 163 16.47 -2.70 1.45
N ILE A 164 16.67 -3.79 2.22
CA ILE A 164 16.69 -5.15 1.67
C ILE A 164 15.35 -5.50 0.99
N LEU A 165 14.21 -5.15 1.61
CA LEU A 165 12.90 -5.35 0.97
C LEU A 165 12.80 -4.62 -0.37
N ILE A 166 13.24 -3.37 -0.43
CA ILE A 166 13.20 -2.58 -1.66
C ILE A 166 14.12 -3.21 -2.71
N ASP A 167 15.33 -3.64 -2.33
CA ASP A 167 16.28 -4.25 -3.25
C ASP A 167 15.73 -5.59 -3.81
N LEU A 168 15.03 -6.37 -3.00
CA LEU A 168 14.30 -7.57 -3.44
C LEU A 168 13.19 -7.25 -4.44
N TYR A 169 12.44 -6.19 -4.17
CA TYR A 169 11.37 -5.77 -5.06
C TYR A 169 11.94 -5.22 -6.37
N MET A 170 13.03 -4.44 -6.34
CA MET A 170 13.74 -3.99 -7.54
C MET A 170 14.22 -5.18 -8.39
N LYS A 171 14.77 -6.22 -7.74
CA LYS A 171 15.20 -7.45 -8.43
C LYS A 171 14.05 -8.13 -9.18
N ALA A 172 12.81 -7.98 -8.72
CA ALA A 172 11.63 -8.54 -9.40
C ALA A 172 11.19 -7.77 -10.66
N GLN A 173 11.68 -6.55 -10.86
CA GLN A 173 11.31 -5.71 -12.01
C GLN A 173 12.19 -5.98 -13.24
N ASN A 174 13.28 -6.76 -13.12
CA ASN A 174 14.26 -7.00 -14.19
C ASN A 174 14.82 -5.74 -14.87
N GLU A 175 14.61 -4.57 -14.28
CA GLU A 175 15.13 -3.28 -14.75
C GLU A 175 16.51 -3.01 -14.12
N GLN A 176 17.35 -2.25 -14.85
CA GLN A 176 18.60 -1.76 -14.31
C GLN A 176 18.32 -0.96 -13.04
N THR A 177 19.02 -1.26 -11.94
CA THR A 177 18.81 -0.60 -10.65
C THR A 177 18.96 0.92 -10.80
N SER A 178 17.84 1.64 -10.78
CA SER A 178 17.80 3.09 -10.92
C SER A 178 17.21 3.74 -9.67
N THR A 179 17.64 4.97 -9.38
CA THR A 179 17.08 5.77 -8.28
C THR A 179 15.58 6.02 -8.48
N GLU A 180 15.15 6.21 -9.72
CA GLU A 180 13.74 6.41 -10.07
C GLU A 180 12.88 5.19 -9.73
N LEU A 181 13.33 3.98 -10.12
CA LEU A 181 12.63 2.75 -9.79
C LEU A 181 12.49 2.57 -8.28
N ARG A 182 13.54 2.94 -7.53
CA ARG A 182 13.52 2.90 -6.06
C ARG A 182 12.44 3.81 -5.49
N VAL A 183 12.32 5.04 -5.99
CA VAL A 183 11.30 6.01 -5.58
C VAL A 183 9.90 5.50 -5.90
N GLN A 184 9.69 4.92 -7.09
CA GLN A 184 8.41 4.34 -7.48
C GLN A 184 8.00 3.17 -6.58
N ILE A 185 8.92 2.26 -6.28
CA ILE A 185 8.68 1.15 -5.36
C ILE A 185 8.32 1.67 -3.97
N GLN A 186 9.04 2.67 -3.46
CA GLN A 186 8.72 3.29 -2.17
C GLN A 186 7.30 3.90 -2.18
N LYS A 187 6.92 4.59 -3.26
CA LYS A 187 5.56 5.13 -3.44
C LYS A 187 4.51 4.02 -3.43
N ARG A 188 4.73 2.94 -4.18
CA ARG A 188 3.82 1.77 -4.22
C ARG A 188 3.68 1.13 -2.83
N LEU A 189 4.77 0.95 -2.10
CA LEU A 189 4.75 0.40 -0.74
C LEU A 189 4.03 1.32 0.25
N ARG A 190 4.12 2.64 0.08
CA ARG A 190 3.38 3.61 0.91
C ARG A 190 1.87 3.53 0.65
N ILE A 191 1.48 3.54 -0.63
CA ILE A 191 0.08 3.40 -1.06
C ILE A 191 -0.49 2.05 -0.59
N ALA A 192 0.29 0.97 -0.71
CA ALA A 192 -0.07 -0.36 -0.25
C ALA A 192 -0.45 -0.39 1.24
N ARG A 193 0.36 0.25 2.10
CA ARG A 193 0.07 0.33 3.54
C ARG A 193 -1.22 1.09 3.80
N ARG A 194 -1.40 2.26 3.18
CA ARG A 194 -2.61 3.07 3.34
C ARG A 194 -3.87 2.28 2.95
N TRP A 195 -3.84 1.56 1.83
CA TRP A 195 -4.94 0.68 1.43
C TRP A 195 -5.17 -0.48 2.39
N ALA A 196 -4.11 -1.11 2.89
CA ALA A 196 -4.23 -2.19 3.86
C ALA A 196 -4.88 -1.72 5.17
N ASP A 197 -4.50 -0.52 5.64
CA ASP A 197 -5.08 0.10 6.84
C ASP A 197 -6.55 0.46 6.60
N LEU A 198 -6.87 1.06 5.46
CA LEU A 198 -8.23 1.47 5.10
C LEU A 198 -9.20 0.29 4.90
N ILE A 199 -8.72 -0.81 4.32
CA ILE A 199 -9.51 -2.01 4.05
C ILE A 199 -9.65 -2.87 5.32
N GLY A 200 -8.78 -2.69 6.32
CA GLY A 200 -8.96 -3.22 7.68
C GLY A 200 -9.11 -4.74 7.77
N GLY A 201 -8.74 -5.49 6.72
CA GLY A 201 -8.87 -6.95 6.64
C GLY A 201 -10.10 -7.47 5.89
N SER A 202 -11.09 -6.63 5.59
CA SER A 202 -12.28 -7.05 4.83
C SER A 202 -12.12 -6.75 3.34
N ILE A 203 -11.96 -7.78 2.51
CA ILE A 203 -11.76 -7.62 1.05
C ILE A 203 -12.91 -6.89 0.37
N PHE A 204 -14.12 -6.94 0.93
CA PHE A 204 -15.29 -6.28 0.38
C PHE A 204 -15.25 -4.76 0.54
N LEU A 205 -14.52 -4.24 1.54
CA LEU A 205 -14.30 -2.80 1.65
C LEU A 205 -13.53 -2.24 0.45
N ALA A 206 -12.71 -3.05 -0.23
CA ALA A 206 -12.05 -2.65 -1.47
C ALA A 206 -13.04 -2.25 -2.57
N VAL A 207 -14.28 -2.75 -2.52
CA VAL A 207 -15.31 -2.46 -3.53
C VAL A 207 -16.21 -1.30 -3.10
N VAL A 208 -16.45 -1.20 -1.79
CA VAL A 208 -17.29 -0.16 -1.18
C VAL A 208 -16.70 1.23 -1.38
N TYR A 209 -15.37 1.35 -1.43
CA TYR A 209 -14.73 2.64 -1.66
C TYR A 209 -14.98 3.17 -3.08
N SER A 210 -15.27 4.46 -3.19
CA SER A 210 -15.43 5.18 -4.45
C SER A 210 -14.09 5.63 -5.02
N ASN A 211 -14.09 6.13 -6.25
CA ASN A 211 -12.88 6.63 -6.92
C ASN A 211 -12.25 7.81 -6.14
N LYS A 212 -13.05 8.51 -5.32
CA LYS A 212 -12.58 9.61 -4.46
C LYS A 212 -11.60 9.12 -3.39
N ALA A 213 -11.67 7.85 -3.00
CA ALA A 213 -10.70 7.26 -2.09
C ALA A 213 -9.30 7.17 -2.73
N GLU A 214 -9.18 7.03 -4.05
CA GLU A 214 -7.86 7.01 -4.73
C GLU A 214 -7.14 8.35 -4.61
N ILE A 215 -7.88 9.47 -4.71
CA ILE A 215 -7.32 10.83 -4.63
C ILE A 215 -6.78 11.12 -3.22
N ALA A 216 -7.34 10.47 -2.20
CA ALA A 216 -6.91 10.68 -0.81
C ALA A 216 -5.67 9.85 -0.41
N MET A 217 -5.18 8.96 -1.29
CA MET A 217 -4.13 7.96 -0.99
C MET A 217 -2.78 8.31 -1.60
#